data_AF-A0A2H3G3P3-F1
#
_entry.id   AF-A0A2H3G3P3-F1
#
_cell.length_a   1.000
_cell.length_b   1.000
_cell.length_c   1.000
_cell.angle_alpha   90.00
_cell.angle_beta   90.00
_cell.angle_gamma   90.00
#
_symmetry.space_group_name_H-M   'P 1'
#
loop_
_entity.id
_entity.type
_entity.pdbx_description
1 polymer ?
#
loop_
_entity_poly.entity_id
_entity_poly.type
_entity_poly.pdbx_seq_one_letter_code
_entity_poly.pdbx_strand_id
1 'polypeptide(L)'
;MPDNEHSTYTRLYSQLSSEKLAKLDRLGLHLNSPEPAIICKQCGYAITADKDRVSRHLGEIHNVDKVARRGLNKLIRSLNLPDPKSLRSRPDGSAPHPYLKSLTGASSCRHCGLRSVSHDVLQSHLRHTHPAEIELARKSGRHWLRDHIKTGLTLQSWTAQGVHKSWTVEIEGAQTSERQLNANILLQETPDAIKDFAQQLLSEEQERLESRLSRKDLVQDTTEANLMTNWMRRTGWERLLKDARRDILVAMSDLPVLTGRPLRLEMHAGESLLSSVAVEQRLASIMGATDRLFDRCGDTIRSTDVCVRRWLRGRFPDRPYKAPFELVSKSSSERVYRKELKRCLCFWLRLLQFPPRTVKVILGQSLRRSQRQELTRLWADPAWSVDQDTLLTDASIPCDESVSDESSDEDQDEDEGQQSEDDCTEWSREESLDYSDGYSSTRNSPTPHTTTAADPAADLVLRLAYYMTTEDLADGRSSSTMLVFFSAVRGL
;
A
#
# COMPACT_ATOMS: atom_id res chain seq x y z
N MET A 1 -28.03 44.23 -3.67
CA MET A 1 -28.57 44.46 -5.03
C MET A 1 -28.27 43.28 -5.97
N PRO A 2 -28.86 42.07 -5.81
CA PRO A 2 -28.62 40.92 -6.68
C PRO A 2 -29.81 40.54 -7.61
N ASP A 3 -31.00 41.11 -7.41
CA ASP A 3 -32.23 40.71 -8.12
C ASP A 3 -32.25 41.13 -9.60
N ASN A 4 -31.32 42.00 -10.01
CA ASN A 4 -31.28 42.55 -11.36
C ASN A 4 -30.67 41.58 -12.39
N GLU A 5 -29.66 40.77 -12.01
CA GLU A 5 -29.03 39.79 -12.92
C GLU A 5 -29.97 38.60 -13.19
N HIS A 6 -30.69 38.15 -12.16
CA HIS A 6 -31.64 37.04 -12.24
C HIS A 6 -32.82 37.36 -13.19
N SER A 7 -33.31 38.60 -13.12
CA SER A 7 -34.32 39.14 -14.03
C SER A 7 -33.82 39.24 -15.48
N THR A 8 -32.52 39.48 -15.68
CA THR A 8 -31.90 39.62 -17.01
C THR A 8 -31.81 38.28 -17.75
N TYR A 9 -31.35 37.20 -17.10
CA TYR A 9 -31.27 35.88 -17.75
C TYR A 9 -32.65 35.25 -17.97
N THR A 10 -33.60 35.45 -17.06
CA THR A 10 -34.98 34.98 -17.23
C THR A 10 -35.64 35.62 -18.46
N ARG A 11 -35.40 36.92 -18.69
CA ARG A 11 -35.84 37.62 -19.91
C ARG A 11 -35.11 37.12 -21.16
N LEU A 12 -33.80 36.91 -21.10
CA LEU A 12 -33.03 36.36 -22.23
C LEU A 12 -33.50 34.96 -22.63
N TYR A 13 -33.83 34.10 -21.65
CA TYR A 13 -34.33 32.74 -21.92
C TYR A 13 -35.74 32.75 -22.51
N SER A 14 -36.60 33.68 -22.09
CA SER A 14 -37.94 33.86 -22.68
C SER A 14 -37.92 34.37 -24.12
N GLN A 15 -36.82 34.99 -24.56
CA GLN A 15 -36.63 35.49 -25.93
C GLN A 15 -35.97 34.45 -26.86
N LEU A 16 -35.55 33.29 -26.35
CA LEU A 16 -35.03 32.20 -27.19
C LEU A 16 -36.18 31.51 -27.90
N SER A 17 -36.07 31.37 -29.23
CA SER A 17 -37.05 30.61 -30.00
C SER A 17 -37.09 29.15 -29.53
N SER A 18 -38.29 28.56 -29.51
CA SER A 18 -38.50 27.15 -29.16
C SER A 18 -37.59 26.21 -29.97
N GLU A 19 -37.31 26.55 -31.23
CA GLU A 19 -36.38 25.81 -32.09
C GLU A 19 -34.93 25.77 -31.59
N LYS A 20 -34.44 26.86 -30.97
CA LYS A 20 -33.09 26.94 -30.41
C LYS A 20 -32.98 26.08 -29.15
N LEU A 21 -34.01 26.08 -28.30
CA LEU A 21 -34.07 25.23 -27.11
C LEU A 21 -34.17 23.74 -27.50
N ALA A 22 -35.03 23.40 -28.47
CA ALA A 22 -35.11 22.04 -29.01
C ALA A 22 -33.79 21.58 -29.65
N LYS A 23 -33.03 22.49 -30.26
CA LYS A 23 -31.70 22.18 -30.79
C LYS A 23 -30.69 21.87 -29.69
N LEU A 24 -30.68 22.60 -28.58
CA LEU A 24 -29.83 22.29 -27.42
C LEU A 24 -30.20 20.92 -26.83
N ASP A 25 -31.50 20.66 -26.70
CA ASP A 25 -32.01 19.42 -26.15
C ASP A 25 -31.62 18.18 -26.98
N ARG A 26 -31.74 18.27 -28.32
CA ARG A 26 -31.26 17.23 -29.27
C ARG A 26 -29.77 16.95 -29.17
N LEU A 27 -28.97 17.92 -28.73
CA LEU A 27 -27.53 17.77 -28.52
C LEU A 27 -27.19 17.30 -27.10
N GLY A 28 -28.18 16.96 -26.29
CA GLY A 28 -27.99 16.53 -24.90
C GLY A 28 -27.58 17.67 -23.96
N LEU A 29 -27.85 18.92 -24.34
CA LEU A 29 -27.52 20.10 -23.54
C LEU A 29 -28.78 20.68 -22.89
N HIS A 30 -28.68 20.97 -21.59
CA HIS A 30 -29.73 21.64 -20.83
C HIS A 30 -29.27 23.03 -20.41
N LEU A 31 -30.11 24.04 -20.65
CA LEU A 31 -29.89 25.40 -20.16
C LEU A 31 -30.63 25.56 -18.85
N ASN A 32 -29.90 25.66 -17.74
CA ASN A 32 -30.47 25.73 -16.40
C ASN A 32 -30.98 27.12 -16.06
N SER A 33 -32.07 27.16 -15.29
CA SER A 33 -32.63 28.33 -14.60
C SER A 33 -33.07 27.84 -13.22
N PRO A 34 -32.81 28.55 -12.11
CA PRO A 34 -32.44 29.97 -12.01
C PRO A 34 -30.95 30.32 -12.24
N GLU A 35 -30.02 29.39 -12.07
CA GLU A 35 -28.58 29.66 -12.23
C GLU A 35 -28.16 29.47 -13.69
N PRO A 36 -27.68 30.52 -14.38
CA PRO A 36 -27.42 30.49 -15.82
C PRO A 36 -26.21 29.61 -16.15
N ALA A 37 -26.46 28.34 -16.48
CA ALA A 37 -25.45 27.33 -16.76
C ALA A 37 -25.89 26.44 -17.93
N ILE A 38 -24.92 25.96 -18.71
CA ILE A 38 -25.18 24.92 -19.70
C ILE A 38 -24.66 23.58 -19.21
N ILE A 39 -25.56 22.61 -19.04
CA ILE A 39 -25.32 21.31 -18.45
C ILE A 39 -25.34 20.25 -19.55
N CYS A 40 -24.34 19.37 -19.58
CA CYS A 40 -24.41 18.17 -20.39
C CYS A 40 -25.20 17.10 -19.65
N LYS A 41 -26.34 16.67 -20.22
CA LYS A 41 -27.20 15.64 -19.65
C LYS A 41 -26.50 14.29 -19.52
N GLN A 42 -25.57 13.98 -20.42
CA GLN A 42 -24.85 12.71 -20.44
C GLN A 42 -23.71 12.68 -19.39
N CYS A 43 -22.98 13.78 -19.23
CA CYS A 43 -21.88 13.86 -18.28
C CYS A 43 -22.31 14.26 -16.86
N GLY A 44 -23.46 14.92 -16.71
CA GLY A 44 -24.00 15.31 -15.41
C GLY A 44 -23.28 16.49 -14.74
N TYR A 45 -22.67 17.41 -15.51
CA TYR A 45 -22.03 18.62 -14.99
C TYR A 45 -22.16 19.80 -15.97
N ALA A 46 -21.98 21.02 -15.47
CA ALA A 46 -22.01 22.25 -16.26
C ALA A 46 -20.67 22.49 -16.99
N ILE A 47 -20.77 22.89 -18.26
CA ILE A 47 -19.62 23.16 -19.13
C ILE A 47 -19.37 24.67 -19.16
N THR A 48 -18.09 25.06 -19.14
CA THR A 48 -17.71 26.47 -19.34
C THR A 48 -18.15 26.94 -20.73
N ALA A 49 -18.94 28.00 -20.80
CA ALA A 49 -19.47 28.58 -22.04
C ALA A 49 -18.44 29.39 -22.85
N ASP A 50 -17.17 29.44 -22.41
CA ASP A 50 -16.11 30.20 -23.07
C ASP A 50 -15.71 29.60 -24.44
N LYS A 51 -15.53 30.49 -25.42
CA LYS A 51 -15.08 30.23 -26.80
C LYS A 51 -15.89 29.17 -27.55
N ASP A 52 -15.35 27.96 -27.63
CA ASP A 52 -15.82 26.80 -28.39
C ASP A 52 -15.85 25.52 -27.52
N ARG A 53 -15.65 25.65 -26.20
CA ARG A 53 -15.50 24.53 -25.27
C ARG A 53 -16.72 23.62 -25.24
N VAL A 54 -17.94 24.16 -25.34
CA VAL A 54 -19.18 23.37 -25.42
C VAL A 54 -19.22 22.53 -26.69
N SER A 55 -18.90 23.13 -27.85
CA SER A 55 -18.85 22.39 -29.11
C SER A 55 -17.75 21.35 -29.09
N ARG A 56 -16.56 21.69 -28.58
CA ARG A 56 -15.43 20.78 -28.47
C ARG A 56 -15.72 19.61 -27.53
N HIS A 57 -16.31 19.85 -26.37
CA HIS A 57 -16.78 18.80 -25.44
C HIS A 57 -17.73 17.81 -26.13
N LEU A 58 -18.73 18.29 -26.88
CA LEU A 58 -19.63 17.41 -27.63
C LEU A 58 -18.91 16.60 -28.71
N GLY A 59 -17.90 17.17 -29.36
CA GLY A 59 -17.13 16.48 -30.40
C GLY A 59 -16.13 15.46 -29.85
N GLU A 60 -15.41 15.80 -28.78
CA GLU A 60 -14.34 14.98 -28.20
C GLU A 60 -14.89 13.89 -27.26
N ILE A 61 -15.91 14.21 -26.45
CA ILE A 61 -16.44 13.28 -25.44
C ILE A 61 -17.62 12.47 -25.96
N HIS A 62 -18.49 13.09 -26.77
CA HIS A 62 -19.73 12.47 -27.26
C HIS A 62 -19.73 12.17 -28.76
N ASN A 63 -18.61 12.39 -29.46
CA ASN A 63 -18.43 12.17 -30.90
C ASN A 63 -19.54 12.79 -31.77
N VAL A 64 -20.07 13.95 -31.38
CA VAL A 64 -21.13 14.62 -32.15
C VAL A 64 -20.55 15.26 -33.41
N ASP A 65 -21.16 14.98 -34.56
CA ASP A 65 -20.73 15.49 -35.86
C ASP A 65 -20.66 17.02 -35.93
N LYS A 66 -19.68 17.50 -36.72
CA LYS A 66 -19.49 18.95 -36.96
C LYS A 66 -20.72 19.61 -37.59
N VAL A 67 -21.49 18.87 -38.39
CA VAL A 67 -22.71 19.37 -39.04
C VAL A 67 -23.81 19.62 -38.01
N ALA A 68 -24.01 18.69 -37.07
CA ALA A 68 -24.99 18.82 -35.99
C ALA A 68 -24.66 19.98 -35.03
N ARG A 69 -23.37 20.24 -34.79
CA ARG A 69 -22.88 21.35 -33.95
C ARG A 69 -22.83 22.72 -34.64
N ARG A 70 -23.18 22.81 -35.93
CA ARG A 70 -23.08 24.06 -36.70
C ARG A 70 -23.91 25.18 -36.06
N GLY A 71 -23.30 26.32 -35.83
CA GLY A 71 -23.94 27.51 -35.22
C GLY A 71 -24.14 27.45 -33.71
N LEU A 72 -23.76 26.34 -33.04
CA LEU A 72 -23.86 26.21 -31.58
C LEU A 72 -23.01 27.26 -30.85
N ASN A 73 -21.76 27.47 -31.26
CA ASN A 73 -20.88 28.45 -30.63
C ASN A 73 -21.44 29.89 -30.70
N LYS A 74 -22.12 30.24 -31.81
CA LYS A 74 -22.77 31.56 -31.96
C LYS A 74 -23.93 31.71 -30.97
N LEU A 75 -24.71 30.64 -30.78
CA LEU A 75 -25.80 30.60 -29.80
C LEU A 75 -25.27 30.70 -28.36
N ILE A 76 -24.26 29.91 -27.99
CA ILE A 76 -23.69 29.94 -26.63
C ILE A 76 -23.08 31.30 -26.29
N ARG A 77 -22.36 31.93 -27.22
CA ARG A 77 -21.81 33.27 -27.03
C ARG A 77 -22.90 34.33 -26.83
N SER A 78 -24.04 34.20 -27.52
CA SER A 78 -25.16 35.14 -27.34
C SER A 78 -25.82 35.05 -25.96
N LEU A 79 -25.60 33.96 -25.23
CA LEU A 79 -26.17 33.75 -23.89
C LEU A 79 -25.31 34.35 -22.76
N ASN A 80 -24.06 34.76 -23.04
CA ASN A 80 -23.12 35.35 -22.07
C ASN A 80 -23.11 34.65 -20.70
N LEU A 81 -23.10 33.31 -20.68
CA LEU A 81 -23.20 32.54 -19.45
C LEU A 81 -21.92 32.68 -18.60
N PRO A 82 -22.04 32.85 -17.27
CA PRO A 82 -20.89 32.88 -16.36
C PRO A 82 -20.16 31.52 -16.30
N ASP A 83 -18.94 31.52 -15.75
CA ASP A 83 -18.19 30.30 -15.48
C ASP A 83 -18.93 29.45 -14.42
N PRO A 84 -19.18 28.15 -14.66
CA PRO A 84 -19.71 27.25 -13.64
C PRO A 84 -19.00 27.28 -12.28
N LYS A 85 -17.70 27.64 -12.23
CA LYS A 85 -16.95 27.79 -10.98
C LYS A 85 -17.32 29.02 -10.16
N SER A 86 -17.86 30.07 -10.80
CA SER A 86 -18.30 31.30 -10.13
C SER A 86 -19.78 31.29 -9.76
N LEU A 87 -20.54 30.29 -10.23
CA LEU A 87 -21.92 30.08 -9.81
C LEU A 87 -22.02 29.80 -8.30
N ARG A 88 -23.09 30.28 -7.69
CA ARG A 88 -23.41 29.99 -6.29
C ARG A 88 -23.83 28.53 -6.15
N SER A 89 -23.35 27.87 -5.10
CA SER A 89 -23.87 26.56 -4.70
C SER A 89 -25.31 26.71 -4.22
N ARG A 90 -26.15 25.71 -4.50
CA ARG A 90 -27.51 25.68 -3.96
C ARG A 90 -27.48 25.45 -2.44
N PRO A 91 -28.55 25.83 -1.71
CA PRO A 91 -28.66 25.52 -0.29
C PRO A 91 -28.58 24.02 -0.02
N ASP A 92 -27.97 23.64 1.10
CA ASP A 92 -27.97 22.26 1.57
C ASP A 92 -29.39 21.76 1.85
N GLY A 93 -29.68 20.52 1.47
CA GLY A 93 -31.03 19.93 1.58
C GLY A 93 -31.93 20.25 0.39
N SER A 94 -31.39 20.87 -0.67
CA SER A 94 -32.14 21.09 -1.91
C SER A 94 -32.51 19.77 -2.58
N ALA A 95 -33.63 19.75 -3.30
CA ALA A 95 -34.00 18.64 -4.17
C ALA A 95 -32.91 18.38 -5.25
N PRO A 96 -32.71 17.11 -5.67
CA PRO A 96 -31.72 16.75 -6.67
C PRO A 96 -31.97 17.48 -7.98
N HIS A 97 -30.94 18.13 -8.51
CA HIS A 97 -31.00 18.67 -9.85
C HIS A 97 -31.03 17.50 -10.86
N PRO A 98 -32.03 17.44 -11.77
CA PRO A 98 -32.32 16.26 -12.59
C PRO A 98 -31.21 15.91 -13.60
N TYR A 99 -30.40 16.90 -14.01
CA TYR A 99 -29.33 16.72 -14.99
C TYR A 99 -27.92 16.81 -14.41
N LEU A 100 -27.76 16.89 -13.08
CA LEU A 100 -26.44 16.85 -12.44
C LEU A 100 -26.21 15.47 -11.82
N LYS A 101 -24.96 15.01 -11.85
CA LYS A 101 -24.56 13.74 -11.25
C LYS A 101 -24.57 13.88 -9.72
N SER A 102 -25.30 12.99 -9.07
CA SER A 102 -25.28 12.83 -7.61
C SER A 102 -24.10 11.94 -7.21
N LEU A 103 -23.30 12.41 -6.27
CA LEU A 103 -22.17 11.71 -5.70
C LEU A 103 -22.59 11.14 -4.34
N THR A 104 -22.90 9.84 -4.30
CA THR A 104 -23.35 9.13 -3.11
C THR A 104 -22.17 8.67 -2.26
N GLY A 105 -22.35 8.58 -0.94
CA GLY A 105 -21.32 8.10 -0.03
C GLY A 105 -20.26 9.14 0.34
N ALA A 106 -20.50 10.41 0.03
CA ALA A 106 -19.63 11.49 0.47
C ALA A 106 -19.75 11.71 1.98
N SER A 107 -18.74 12.37 2.54
CA SER A 107 -18.67 12.66 3.97
C SER A 107 -18.30 14.12 4.20
N SER A 108 -18.67 14.66 5.36
CA SER A 108 -18.29 16.01 5.76
C SER A 108 -17.73 16.08 7.18
N CYS A 109 -16.81 17.00 7.41
CA CYS A 109 -16.36 17.38 8.74
C CYS A 109 -17.51 18.02 9.53
N ARG A 110 -17.73 17.60 10.78
CA ARG A 110 -18.78 18.17 11.65
C ARG A 110 -18.45 19.58 12.17
N HIS A 111 -17.18 19.97 12.17
CA HIS A 111 -16.71 21.22 12.76
C HIS A 111 -16.68 22.38 11.76
N CYS A 112 -16.19 22.15 10.56
CA CYS A 112 -16.05 23.21 9.53
C CYS A 112 -16.88 22.96 8.26
N GLY A 113 -17.54 21.80 8.14
CA GLY A 113 -18.36 21.46 6.97
C GLY A 113 -17.57 21.09 5.71
N LEU A 114 -16.24 20.92 5.78
CA LEU A 114 -15.41 20.46 4.66
C LEU A 114 -15.91 19.11 4.13
N ARG A 115 -16.12 19.00 2.82
CA ARG A 115 -16.66 17.81 2.15
C ARG A 115 -15.59 17.08 1.35
N SER A 116 -15.62 15.76 1.41
CA SER A 116 -14.77 14.88 0.60
C SER A 116 -15.45 13.54 0.36
N VAL A 117 -15.07 12.88 -0.72
CA VAL A 117 -15.36 11.45 -0.94
C VAL A 117 -14.26 10.54 -0.39
N SER A 118 -13.06 11.07 -0.14
CA SER A 118 -11.98 10.33 0.49
C SER A 118 -12.05 10.52 2.00
N HIS A 119 -12.11 9.40 2.71
CA HIS A 119 -12.04 9.35 4.16
C HIS A 119 -10.67 9.85 4.66
N ASP A 120 -9.58 9.52 3.96
CA ASP A 120 -8.22 9.89 4.33
C ASP A 120 -8.01 11.41 4.31
N VAL A 121 -8.58 12.08 3.31
CA VAL A 121 -8.58 13.56 3.23
C VAL A 121 -9.27 14.18 4.44
N LEU A 122 -10.40 13.61 4.89
CA LEU A 122 -11.12 14.12 6.06
C LEU A 122 -10.39 13.80 7.37
N GLN A 123 -9.77 12.62 7.48
CA GLN A 123 -9.01 12.23 8.65
C GLN A 123 -7.74 13.09 8.81
N SER A 124 -7.02 13.33 7.72
CA SER A 124 -5.88 14.26 7.71
C SER A 124 -6.33 15.67 8.08
N HIS A 125 -7.39 16.18 7.47
CA HIS A 125 -7.95 17.49 7.81
C HIS A 125 -8.33 17.62 9.30
N LEU A 126 -9.01 16.62 9.87
CA LEU A 126 -9.39 16.61 11.28
C LEU A 126 -8.17 16.71 12.19
N ARG A 127 -7.10 15.97 11.90
CA ARG A 127 -5.85 15.99 12.69
C ARG A 127 -5.14 17.35 12.63
N HIS A 128 -5.18 18.03 11.48
CA HIS A 128 -4.45 19.28 11.29
C HIS A 128 -5.25 20.55 11.64
N THR A 129 -6.56 20.54 11.45
CA THR A 129 -7.39 21.75 11.59
C THR A 129 -8.25 21.74 12.86
N HIS A 130 -8.57 20.56 13.41
CA HIS A 130 -9.45 20.42 14.58
C HIS A 130 -8.84 19.60 15.75
N PRO A 131 -7.56 19.81 16.14
CA PRO A 131 -6.95 19.03 17.22
C PRO A 131 -7.60 19.31 18.59
N ALA A 132 -8.01 20.55 18.86
CA ALA A 132 -8.58 20.94 20.14
C ALA A 132 -9.95 20.29 20.39
N GLU A 133 -10.80 20.22 19.35
CA GLU A 133 -12.11 19.60 19.42
C GLU A 133 -12.02 18.08 19.59
N ILE A 134 -11.00 17.44 18.98
CA ILE A 134 -10.71 16.01 19.17
C ILE A 134 -10.23 15.74 20.60
N GLU A 135 -9.35 16.58 21.14
CA GLU A 135 -8.85 16.44 22.52
C GLU A 135 -9.95 16.67 23.56
N LEU A 136 -10.84 17.65 23.34
CA LEU A 136 -12.00 17.88 24.20
C LEU A 136 -12.95 16.68 24.22
N ALA A 137 -13.19 16.06 23.06
CA ALA A 137 -14.05 14.87 22.99
C ALA A 137 -13.41 13.65 23.69
N ARG A 138 -12.08 13.49 23.60
CA ARG A 138 -11.33 12.43 24.32
C ARG A 138 -11.42 12.55 25.84
N LYS A 139 -11.49 13.78 26.39
CA LYS A 139 -11.64 14.00 27.83
C LYS A 139 -13.00 13.53 28.38
N SER A 140 -14.00 13.40 27.50
CA SER A 140 -15.35 12.95 27.87
C SER A 140 -15.58 11.44 27.68
N GLY A 141 -14.57 10.68 27.21
CA GLY A 141 -14.65 9.22 27.03
C GLY A 141 -13.95 8.70 25.76
N ARG A 142 -14.23 7.44 25.38
CA ARG A 142 -13.73 6.85 24.13
C ARG A 142 -14.45 7.47 22.94
N HIS A 143 -13.78 8.37 22.23
CA HIS A 143 -14.30 9.04 21.03
C HIS A 143 -13.39 8.74 19.84
N TRP A 144 -13.97 8.24 18.74
CA TRP A 144 -13.23 7.86 17.54
C TRP A 144 -13.17 9.03 16.56
N LEU A 145 -12.12 9.10 15.74
CA LEU A 145 -12.00 10.13 14.69
C LEU A 145 -13.20 10.16 13.73
N ARG A 146 -13.81 8.99 13.47
CA ARG A 146 -15.02 8.87 12.63
C ARG A 146 -16.24 9.58 13.23
N ASP A 147 -16.29 9.76 14.55
CA ASP A 147 -17.40 10.43 15.22
C ASP A 147 -17.44 11.94 14.91
N HIS A 148 -16.33 12.51 14.44
CA HIS A 148 -16.24 13.88 13.94
C HIS A 148 -16.57 14.02 12.44
N ILE A 149 -16.94 12.91 11.79
CA ILE A 149 -17.32 12.86 10.38
C ILE A 149 -18.82 12.57 10.28
N LYS A 150 -19.53 13.29 9.40
CA LYS A 150 -20.89 12.97 8.98
C LYS A 150 -20.79 12.17 7.67
N THR A 151 -21.13 10.89 7.72
CA THR A 151 -21.08 9.96 6.58
C THR A 151 -22.43 9.84 5.88
N GLY A 152 -22.45 9.23 4.70
CA GLY A 152 -23.69 8.92 3.98
C GLY A 152 -24.36 10.13 3.31
N LEU A 153 -23.58 11.17 3.00
CA LEU A 153 -24.10 12.34 2.30
C LEU A 153 -24.16 12.07 0.79
N THR A 154 -25.21 12.59 0.16
CA THR A 154 -25.27 12.71 -1.29
C THR A 154 -25.00 14.16 -1.67
N LEU A 155 -23.99 14.37 -2.53
CA LEU A 155 -23.55 15.70 -2.96
C LEU A 155 -23.82 15.91 -4.44
N GLN A 156 -24.22 17.13 -4.81
CA GLN A 156 -24.22 17.60 -6.19
C GLN A 156 -23.35 18.85 -6.32
N SER A 157 -22.75 19.04 -7.50
CA SER A 157 -21.98 20.25 -7.79
C SER A 157 -22.08 20.63 -9.26
N TRP A 158 -21.80 21.91 -9.56
CA TRP A 158 -21.83 22.40 -10.95
C TRP A 158 -20.69 21.85 -11.81
N THR A 159 -19.60 21.35 -11.23
CA THR A 159 -18.39 20.96 -11.97
C THR A 159 -18.00 19.51 -11.69
N ALA A 160 -17.34 18.84 -12.64
CA ALA A 160 -16.97 17.42 -12.52
C ALA A 160 -16.12 17.07 -11.28
N GLN A 161 -15.34 18.01 -10.73
CA GLN A 161 -14.43 17.80 -9.58
C GLN A 161 -14.76 18.75 -8.41
N GLY A 162 -15.99 19.26 -8.35
CA GLY A 162 -16.38 20.37 -7.47
C GLY A 162 -16.76 20.02 -6.03
N VAL A 163 -16.07 19.07 -5.38
CA VAL A 163 -16.49 18.60 -4.04
C VAL A 163 -16.48 19.75 -3.00
N HIS A 164 -15.55 20.70 -3.11
CA HIS A 164 -15.46 21.86 -2.21
C HIS A 164 -16.58 22.90 -2.38
N LYS A 165 -17.28 22.91 -3.53
CA LYS A 165 -18.44 23.81 -3.80
C LYS A 165 -19.73 23.01 -4.04
N SER A 166 -19.83 21.84 -3.43
CA SER A 166 -20.98 20.96 -3.53
C SER A 166 -22.02 21.25 -2.44
N TRP A 167 -23.29 20.95 -2.72
CA TRP A 167 -24.40 21.03 -1.76
C TRP A 167 -24.97 19.63 -1.47
N THR A 168 -25.52 19.44 -0.28
CA THR A 168 -26.20 18.18 0.07
C THR A 168 -27.58 18.12 -0.56
N VAL A 169 -27.95 16.92 -0.99
CA VAL A 169 -29.23 16.67 -1.65
C VAL A 169 -29.99 15.59 -0.89
N GLU A 170 -31.26 15.86 -0.60
CA GLU A 170 -32.19 14.88 -0.04
C GLU A 170 -32.79 14.04 -1.16
N ILE A 171 -32.52 12.73 -1.16
CA ILE A 171 -33.17 11.79 -2.07
C ILE A 171 -34.36 11.19 -1.31
N GLU A 172 -35.57 11.66 -1.62
CA GLU A 172 -36.79 10.97 -1.21
C GLU A 172 -36.78 9.55 -1.82
N GLY A 173 -36.67 8.53 -0.96
CA GLY A 173 -36.71 7.12 -1.36
C GLY A 173 -35.45 6.30 -1.05
N ALA A 174 -34.35 6.92 -0.62
CA ALA A 174 -33.32 6.18 0.10
C ALA A 174 -33.76 6.17 1.57
N GLN A 175 -34.24 5.03 2.06
CA GLN A 175 -34.41 4.80 3.49
C GLN A 175 -33.08 5.12 4.18
N THR A 176 -32.99 6.34 4.70
CA THR A 176 -32.14 6.67 5.82
C THR A 176 -32.55 5.67 6.89
N SER A 177 -31.72 4.64 7.07
CA SER A 177 -31.82 3.75 8.22
C SER A 177 -32.14 4.61 9.43
N GLU A 178 -33.33 4.40 9.99
CA GLU A 178 -33.94 5.08 11.15
C GLU A 178 -33.15 4.83 12.45
N ARG A 179 -31.84 4.60 12.38
CA ARG A 179 -30.95 4.34 13.51
C ARG A 179 -30.28 5.59 14.09
N GLN A 180 -30.56 6.79 13.59
CA GLN A 180 -29.89 8.01 14.07
C GLN A 180 -30.81 9.10 14.66
N LEU A 181 -32.13 8.90 14.73
CA LEU A 181 -33.05 9.92 15.28
C LEU A 181 -33.74 9.59 16.61
N ASN A 182 -33.49 8.43 17.22
CA ASN A 182 -34.11 8.08 18.50
C ASN A 182 -33.13 8.12 19.68
N ALA A 183 -32.36 9.20 19.79
CA ALA A 183 -31.71 9.58 21.04
C ALA A 183 -32.49 10.74 21.66
N ASN A 184 -33.73 10.47 22.10
CA ASN A 184 -34.50 11.22 23.13
C ASN A 184 -36.01 10.86 23.07
N ILE A 185 -36.39 9.62 23.38
CA ILE A 185 -37.77 9.34 23.81
C ILE A 185 -37.70 8.80 25.24
N LEU A 186 -38.29 9.60 26.13
CA LEU A 186 -38.51 9.34 27.54
C LEU A 186 -39.12 7.95 27.76
N LEU A 187 -38.64 7.30 28.82
CA LEU A 187 -39.10 6.04 29.40
C LEU A 187 -40.61 5.83 29.24
N GLN A 188 -40.99 4.98 28.29
CA GLN A 188 -42.25 4.28 28.32
C GLN A 188 -41.94 2.81 28.57
N GLU A 189 -42.56 2.22 29.59
CA GLU A 189 -42.34 0.83 29.94
C GLU A 189 -42.68 -0.08 28.75
N THR A 190 -41.76 -0.97 28.43
CA THR A 190 -41.91 -1.91 27.32
C THR A 190 -43.08 -2.85 27.59
N PRO A 191 -44.05 -2.99 26.66
CA PRO A 191 -45.13 -3.95 26.78
C PRO A 191 -44.60 -5.37 27.06
N ASP A 192 -45.24 -6.10 27.98
CA ASP A 192 -44.77 -7.40 28.46
C ASP A 192 -44.52 -8.41 27.33
N ALA A 193 -45.28 -8.35 26.24
CA ALA A 193 -45.07 -9.18 25.05
C ALA A 193 -43.68 -9.02 24.40
N ILE A 194 -43.05 -7.83 24.51
CA ILE A 194 -41.70 -7.58 23.99
C ILE A 194 -40.64 -8.14 24.97
N LYS A 195 -40.91 -8.11 26.27
CA LYS A 195 -40.03 -8.75 27.28
C LYS A 195 -40.05 -10.27 27.12
N ASP A 196 -41.23 -10.86 26.92
CA ASP A 196 -41.40 -12.30 26.76
C ASP A 196 -40.71 -12.79 25.48
N PHE A 197 -40.86 -12.04 24.38
CA PHE A 197 -40.14 -12.33 23.13
C PHE A 197 -38.62 -12.18 23.27
N ALA A 198 -38.16 -11.16 23.98
CA ALA A 198 -36.73 -10.96 24.24
C ALA A 198 -36.14 -12.08 25.11
N GLN A 199 -36.88 -12.56 26.12
CA GLN A 199 -36.47 -13.69 26.96
C GLN A 199 -36.42 -14.99 26.15
N GLN A 200 -37.38 -15.23 25.27
CA GLN A 200 -37.38 -16.39 24.37
C GLN A 200 -36.17 -16.40 23.44
N LEU A 201 -35.87 -15.27 22.80
CA LEU A 201 -34.67 -15.10 21.96
C LEU A 201 -33.36 -15.35 22.75
N LEU A 202 -33.35 -14.96 24.03
CA LEU A 202 -32.18 -15.13 24.88
C LEU A 202 -31.98 -16.58 25.29
N SER A 203 -33.06 -17.33 25.55
CA SER A 203 -32.98 -18.78 25.79
C SER A 203 -32.55 -19.55 24.54
N GLU A 204 -33.07 -19.18 23.36
CA GLU A 204 -32.68 -19.81 22.09
C GLU A 204 -31.20 -19.56 21.76
N GLU A 205 -30.66 -18.36 22.03
CA GLU A 205 -29.23 -18.10 21.86
C GLU A 205 -28.36 -18.77 22.92
N GLN A 206 -28.83 -18.94 24.16
CA GLN A 206 -28.11 -19.72 25.18
C GLN A 206 -27.97 -21.18 24.75
N GLU A 207 -29.05 -21.79 24.26
CA GLU A 207 -29.05 -23.16 23.75
C GLU A 207 -28.15 -23.31 22.51
N ARG A 208 -28.12 -22.28 21.65
CA ARG A 208 -27.20 -22.22 20.50
C ARG A 208 -25.73 -22.08 20.93
N LEU A 209 -25.45 -21.31 21.97
CA LEU A 209 -24.09 -21.13 22.52
C LEU A 209 -23.60 -22.41 23.20
N GLU A 210 -24.44 -23.12 23.93
CA GLU A 210 -24.12 -24.42 24.53
C GLU A 210 -23.85 -25.49 23.45
N SER A 211 -24.67 -25.50 22.40
CA SER A 211 -24.45 -26.34 21.21
C SER A 211 -23.15 -26.02 20.47
N ARG A 212 -22.70 -24.75 20.48
CA ARG A 212 -21.41 -24.30 19.92
C ARG A 212 -20.22 -24.69 20.80
N LEU A 213 -20.38 -24.71 22.13
CA LEU A 213 -19.33 -25.16 23.05
C LEU A 213 -19.02 -26.65 22.86
N SER A 214 -20.04 -27.49 22.68
CA SER A 214 -19.85 -28.92 22.37
C SER A 214 -19.19 -29.19 21.00
N ARG A 215 -19.20 -28.21 20.08
CA ARG A 215 -18.58 -28.31 18.76
C ARG A 215 -17.16 -27.73 18.71
N LYS A 216 -16.68 -27.10 19.80
CA LYS A 216 -15.33 -26.51 19.86
C LYS A 216 -14.20 -27.55 19.78
N ASP A 217 -14.41 -28.75 20.31
CA ASP A 217 -13.39 -29.81 20.29
C ASP A 217 -13.06 -30.34 18.88
N LEU A 218 -13.95 -30.16 17.90
CA LEU A 218 -13.70 -30.54 16.50
C LEU A 218 -13.24 -29.35 15.63
N VAL A 219 -13.50 -28.12 16.07
CA VAL A 219 -13.22 -26.89 15.30
C VAL A 219 -11.80 -26.38 15.55
N GLN A 220 -11.17 -26.74 16.68
CA GLN A 220 -9.82 -26.29 17.04
C GLN A 220 -8.77 -26.66 15.97
N ASP A 221 -8.86 -27.87 15.40
CA ASP A 221 -8.04 -28.34 14.26
C ASP A 221 -8.28 -27.54 12.96
N THR A 222 -9.52 -27.08 12.73
CA THR A 222 -9.86 -26.32 11.52
C THR A 222 -9.51 -24.83 11.63
N THR A 223 -9.48 -24.27 12.83
CA THR A 223 -9.07 -22.88 13.07
C THR A 223 -7.57 -22.67 12.91
N GLU A 224 -6.73 -23.65 13.25
CA GLU A 224 -5.28 -23.55 13.01
C GLU A 224 -4.95 -23.55 11.51
N ALA A 225 -5.65 -24.37 10.72
CA ALA A 225 -5.49 -24.41 9.26
C ALA A 225 -5.95 -23.12 8.54
N ASN A 226 -6.97 -22.44 9.07
CA ASN A 226 -7.52 -21.20 8.51
C ASN A 226 -6.68 -19.95 8.82
N LEU A 227 -5.78 -20.02 9.81
CA LEU A 227 -4.85 -18.94 10.17
C LEU A 227 -3.50 -19.03 9.43
N MET A 228 -3.26 -20.10 8.66
CA MET A 228 -2.01 -20.26 7.91
C MET A 228 -2.17 -19.83 6.46
N THR A 229 -1.28 -18.93 6.01
CA THR A 229 -1.17 -18.54 4.59
C THR A 229 -0.79 -19.74 3.72
N ASN A 230 -1.05 -19.67 2.41
CA ASN A 230 -0.67 -20.73 1.48
C ASN A 230 0.84 -21.01 1.51
N TRP A 231 1.65 -19.98 1.71
CA TRP A 231 3.10 -20.10 1.88
C TRP A 231 3.47 -20.91 3.12
N MET A 232 2.90 -20.57 4.29
CA MET A 232 3.14 -21.28 5.55
C MET A 232 2.76 -22.75 5.48
N ARG A 233 1.64 -23.08 4.80
CA ARG A 233 1.20 -24.47 4.57
C ARG A 233 2.17 -25.23 3.66
N ARG A 234 2.57 -24.65 2.53
CA ARG A 234 3.50 -25.28 1.56
C ARG A 234 4.89 -25.52 2.12
N THR A 235 5.35 -24.62 3.00
CA THR A 235 6.67 -24.70 3.65
C THR A 235 6.63 -25.42 5.00
N GLY A 236 5.44 -25.77 5.49
CA GLY A 236 5.24 -26.62 6.66
C GLY A 236 5.73 -26.01 7.96
N TRP A 237 5.51 -24.71 8.17
CA TRP A 237 6.02 -23.96 9.32
C TRP A 237 5.60 -24.55 10.67
N GLU A 238 4.35 -25.04 10.77
CA GLU A 238 3.82 -25.67 11.98
C GLU A 238 4.72 -26.83 12.44
N ARG A 239 5.00 -27.76 11.52
CA ARG A 239 5.87 -28.90 11.78
C ARG A 239 7.33 -28.49 12.00
N LEU A 240 7.78 -27.46 11.29
CA LEU A 240 9.17 -26.97 11.36
C LEU A 240 9.50 -26.31 12.70
N LEU A 241 8.55 -25.56 13.28
CA LEU A 241 8.71 -24.84 14.54
C LEU A 241 8.04 -25.54 15.74
N LYS A 242 7.58 -26.79 15.58
CA LYS A 242 6.90 -27.55 16.63
C LYS A 242 7.80 -27.79 17.85
N ASP A 243 9.02 -28.26 17.58
CA ASP A 243 9.98 -28.65 18.61
C ASP A 243 11.07 -27.56 18.83
N ALA A 244 10.91 -26.38 18.24
CA ALA A 244 11.90 -25.31 18.26
C ALA A 244 11.63 -24.27 19.36
N ARG A 245 12.69 -23.74 19.96
CA ARG A 245 12.68 -22.69 20.99
C ARG A 245 12.42 -21.31 20.37
N ARG A 246 11.16 -20.99 20.07
CA ARG A 246 10.76 -19.75 19.36
C ARG A 246 11.25 -18.47 20.02
N ASP A 247 11.32 -18.47 21.35
CA ASP A 247 11.86 -17.40 22.20
C ASP A 247 13.33 -17.06 21.84
N ILE A 248 14.19 -18.08 21.78
CA ILE A 248 15.62 -17.93 21.40
C ILE A 248 15.77 -17.59 19.91
N LEU A 249 14.95 -18.19 19.05
CA LEU A 249 15.10 -18.08 17.60
C LEU A 249 15.06 -16.64 17.10
N VAL A 250 14.17 -15.82 17.67
CA VAL A 250 14.06 -14.40 17.30
C VAL A 250 15.29 -13.62 17.74
N ALA A 251 15.74 -13.81 18.99
CA ALA A 251 16.93 -13.13 19.53
C ALA A 251 18.21 -13.48 18.75
N MET A 252 18.31 -14.72 18.25
CA MET A 252 19.44 -15.14 17.40
C MET A 252 19.54 -14.33 16.10
N SER A 253 18.45 -13.73 15.63
CA SER A 253 18.42 -12.96 14.38
C SER A 253 18.81 -11.49 14.52
N ASP A 254 18.99 -10.96 15.73
CA ASP A 254 19.25 -9.54 15.95
C ASP A 254 20.56 -9.06 15.32
N LEU A 255 20.66 -7.78 14.98
CA LEU A 255 21.92 -7.25 14.45
C LEU A 255 22.97 -7.11 15.57
N PRO A 256 24.27 -7.26 15.26
CA PRO A 256 25.32 -7.15 16.26
C PRO A 256 25.38 -5.74 16.85
N VAL A 257 25.46 -5.65 18.18
CA VAL A 257 25.62 -4.39 18.90
C VAL A 257 26.98 -4.36 19.58
N LEU A 258 27.86 -3.45 19.16
CA LEU A 258 29.23 -3.34 19.65
C LEU A 258 29.33 -2.61 20.99
N THR A 259 28.64 -3.14 22.01
CA THR A 259 28.63 -2.56 23.38
C THR A 259 29.85 -2.95 24.22
N GLY A 260 30.72 -3.83 23.70
CA GLY A 260 31.81 -4.44 24.47
C GLY A 260 31.33 -5.46 25.52
N ARG A 261 30.04 -5.80 25.54
CA ARG A 261 29.44 -6.83 26.42
C ARG A 261 28.85 -7.97 25.58
N PRO A 262 28.82 -9.20 26.11
CA PRO A 262 28.20 -10.31 25.40
C PRO A 262 26.69 -10.08 25.23
N LEU A 263 26.16 -10.43 24.05
CA LEU A 263 24.73 -10.32 23.76
C LEU A 263 23.97 -11.45 24.46
N ARG A 264 22.93 -11.10 25.22
CA ARG A 264 22.04 -12.05 25.89
C ARG A 264 20.98 -12.55 24.92
N LEU A 265 20.93 -13.86 24.70
CA LEU A 265 20.03 -14.55 23.76
C LEU A 265 18.88 -15.30 24.46
N GLU A 266 18.60 -14.97 25.74
CA GLU A 266 17.68 -15.62 26.71
C GLU A 266 18.19 -16.81 27.54
N MET A 267 17.42 -17.12 28.59
CA MET A 267 17.67 -18.20 29.56
C MET A 267 17.30 -19.58 28.99
N HIS A 268 18.25 -20.50 29.02
CA HIS A 268 18.07 -21.92 28.72
C HIS A 268 18.36 -22.76 29.97
N ALA A 269 17.36 -23.46 30.51
CA ALA A 269 17.53 -24.37 31.65
C ALA A 269 18.24 -23.76 32.88
N GLY A 270 18.13 -22.45 33.11
CA GLY A 270 18.84 -21.73 34.17
C GLY A 270 20.21 -21.18 33.78
N GLU A 271 20.74 -21.53 32.60
CA GLU A 271 21.96 -20.97 32.02
C GLU A 271 21.62 -19.90 30.97
N SER A 272 22.26 -18.73 31.05
CA SER A 272 22.07 -17.67 30.04
C SER A 272 22.84 -18.05 28.77
N LEU A 273 22.15 -18.18 27.62
CA LEU A 273 22.85 -18.28 26.35
C LEU A 273 23.39 -16.89 25.98
N LEU A 274 24.70 -16.81 25.83
CA LEU A 274 25.41 -15.57 25.54
C LEU A 274 26.17 -15.71 24.23
N SER A 275 26.00 -14.74 23.33
CA SER A 275 26.94 -14.55 22.23
C SER A 275 28.12 -13.72 22.74
N SER A 276 29.34 -14.21 22.51
CA SER A 276 30.55 -13.54 23.01
C SER A 276 30.84 -12.26 22.24
N VAL A 277 31.58 -11.33 22.86
CA VAL A 277 31.98 -10.06 22.23
C VAL A 277 32.76 -10.30 20.93
N ALA A 278 33.64 -11.30 20.91
CA ALA A 278 34.41 -11.66 19.72
C ALA A 278 33.51 -12.17 18.57
N VAL A 279 32.44 -12.89 18.90
CA VAL A 279 31.44 -13.34 17.92
C VAL A 279 30.70 -12.12 17.35
N GLU A 280 30.21 -11.21 18.20
CA GLU A 280 29.48 -10.02 17.75
C GLU A 280 30.35 -9.06 16.93
N GLN A 281 31.63 -8.91 17.28
CA GLN A 281 32.60 -8.13 16.49
C GLN A 281 32.82 -8.74 15.10
N ARG A 282 32.98 -10.06 15.01
CA ARG A 282 33.12 -10.74 13.72
C ARG A 282 31.84 -10.63 12.89
N LEU A 283 30.68 -10.78 13.52
CA LEU A 283 29.39 -10.56 12.85
C LEU A 283 29.29 -9.15 12.29
N ALA A 284 29.68 -8.12 13.05
CA ALA A 284 29.67 -6.74 12.58
C ALA A 284 30.56 -6.55 11.33
N SER A 285 31.73 -7.17 11.29
CA SER A 285 32.60 -7.17 10.10
C SER A 285 31.92 -7.83 8.89
N ILE A 286 31.26 -8.98 9.08
CA ILE A 286 30.50 -9.66 8.03
C ILE A 286 29.32 -8.80 7.57
N MET A 287 28.64 -8.09 8.47
CA MET A 287 27.53 -7.17 8.11
C MET A 287 28.03 -6.00 7.26
N GLY A 288 29.20 -5.44 7.57
CA GLY A 288 29.84 -4.42 6.75
C GLY A 288 30.21 -4.95 5.36
N ALA A 289 30.74 -6.17 5.26
CA ALA A 289 30.99 -6.83 3.98
C ALA A 289 29.69 -7.10 3.19
N THR A 290 28.60 -7.39 3.90
CA THR A 290 27.27 -7.58 3.30
C THR A 290 26.76 -6.27 2.67
N ASP A 291 26.97 -5.11 3.31
CA ASP A 291 26.61 -3.82 2.72
C ASP A 291 27.40 -3.54 1.44
N ARG A 292 28.74 -3.73 1.50
CA ARG A 292 29.61 -3.55 0.33
C ARG A 292 29.23 -4.49 -0.81
N LEU A 293 28.83 -5.72 -0.50
CA LEU A 293 28.31 -6.66 -1.50
C LEU A 293 27.09 -6.08 -2.22
N PHE A 294 26.09 -5.60 -1.49
CA PHE A 294 24.89 -5.03 -2.09
C PHE A 294 25.19 -3.75 -2.89
N ASP A 295 26.09 -2.89 -2.39
CA ASP A 295 26.50 -1.67 -3.10
C ASP A 295 27.14 -2.02 -4.44
N ARG A 296 28.06 -2.99 -4.44
CA ARG A 296 28.70 -3.53 -5.65
C ARG A 296 27.71 -4.18 -6.59
N CYS A 297 26.74 -4.95 -6.08
CA CYS A 297 25.66 -5.50 -6.90
C CYS A 297 24.80 -4.38 -7.52
N GLY A 298 24.52 -3.32 -6.76
CA GLY A 298 23.81 -2.14 -7.24
C GLY A 298 24.56 -1.44 -8.37
N ASP A 299 25.86 -1.22 -8.20
CA ASP A 299 26.73 -0.61 -9.22
C ASP A 299 26.84 -1.49 -10.48
N THR A 300 26.92 -2.80 -10.30
CA THR A 300 26.90 -3.77 -11.41
C THR A 300 25.61 -3.62 -12.23
N ILE A 301 24.45 -3.57 -11.58
CA ILE A 301 23.17 -3.42 -12.28
C ILE A 301 23.06 -2.04 -12.95
N ARG A 302 23.53 -0.97 -12.30
CA ARG A 302 23.54 0.39 -12.87
C ARG A 302 24.43 0.51 -14.10
N SER A 303 25.55 -0.22 -14.14
CA SER A 303 26.49 -0.24 -15.27
C SER A 303 26.14 -1.27 -16.35
N THR A 304 25.22 -2.20 -16.07
CA THR A 304 24.81 -3.24 -17.02
C THR A 304 23.79 -2.70 -18.03
N ASP A 305 24.04 -2.96 -19.31
CA ASP A 305 23.18 -2.55 -20.41
C ASP A 305 21.72 -3.06 -20.26
N VAL A 306 20.79 -2.27 -20.77
CA VAL A 306 19.34 -2.58 -20.74
C VAL A 306 19.03 -3.93 -21.38
N CYS A 307 19.72 -4.31 -22.46
CA CYS A 307 19.50 -5.60 -23.13
C CYS A 307 19.79 -6.77 -22.19
N VAL A 308 20.94 -6.75 -21.51
CA VAL A 308 21.31 -7.80 -20.55
C VAL A 308 20.35 -7.80 -19.36
N ARG A 309 19.94 -6.64 -18.86
CA ARG A 309 18.96 -6.55 -17.76
C ARG A 309 17.58 -7.09 -18.12
N ARG A 310 17.17 -7.00 -19.39
CA ARG A 310 15.93 -7.66 -19.87
C ARG A 310 16.04 -9.18 -19.87
N TRP A 311 17.21 -9.72 -20.17
CA TRP A 311 17.49 -11.17 -20.04
C TRP A 311 17.48 -11.60 -18.57
N LEU A 312 18.12 -10.83 -17.67
CA LEU A 312 18.15 -11.14 -16.23
C LEU A 312 16.75 -11.19 -15.59
N ARG A 313 15.81 -10.38 -16.07
CA ARG A 313 14.41 -10.41 -15.61
C ARG A 313 13.59 -11.55 -16.22
N GLY A 314 14.04 -12.09 -17.35
CA GLY A 314 13.35 -13.15 -18.07
C GLY A 314 13.34 -14.46 -17.30
N ARG A 315 12.16 -15.09 -17.21
CA ARG A 315 12.04 -16.46 -16.69
C ARG A 315 12.55 -17.51 -17.68
N PHE A 316 12.45 -17.22 -18.97
CA PHE A 316 12.76 -18.16 -20.03
C PHE A 316 14.16 -17.87 -20.62
N PRO A 317 14.98 -18.90 -20.87
CA PRO A 317 16.35 -18.73 -21.34
C PRO A 317 16.46 -18.37 -22.82
N ASP A 318 15.37 -18.49 -23.59
CA ASP A 318 15.33 -18.31 -25.05
C ASP A 318 14.84 -16.92 -25.48
N ARG A 319 14.30 -16.11 -24.56
CA ARG A 319 13.78 -14.78 -24.89
C ARG A 319 13.93 -13.76 -23.74
N PRO A 320 14.24 -12.49 -24.06
CA PRO A 320 14.32 -11.43 -23.07
C PRO A 320 12.92 -11.00 -22.60
N TYR A 321 12.83 -10.49 -21.36
CA TYR A 321 11.61 -9.87 -20.87
C TYR A 321 11.38 -8.49 -21.51
N LYS A 322 10.11 -8.03 -21.55
CA LYS A 322 9.77 -6.73 -22.15
C LYS A 322 10.38 -5.55 -21.39
N ALA A 323 10.48 -5.66 -20.06
CA ALA A 323 11.07 -4.64 -19.19
C ALA A 323 12.45 -5.08 -18.65
N PRO A 324 13.38 -4.16 -18.39
CA PRO A 324 14.64 -4.51 -17.74
C PRO A 324 14.43 -4.90 -16.27
N PHE A 325 15.40 -5.65 -15.72
CA PHE A 325 15.59 -5.76 -14.28
C PHE A 325 15.96 -4.37 -13.70
N GLU A 326 15.29 -4.00 -12.62
CA GLU A 326 15.49 -2.73 -11.92
C GLU A 326 15.70 -2.99 -10.43
N LEU A 327 16.54 -2.17 -9.82
CA LEU A 327 16.73 -2.16 -8.38
C LEU A 327 15.48 -1.61 -7.69
N VAL A 328 15.33 -1.93 -6.40
CA VAL A 328 14.25 -1.39 -5.56
C VAL A 328 14.32 0.15 -5.59
N SER A 329 13.23 0.79 -6.02
CA SER A 329 13.21 2.24 -6.26
C SER A 329 13.23 3.07 -4.98
N LYS A 330 12.64 2.56 -3.89
CA LYS A 330 12.58 3.22 -2.60
C LYS A 330 13.75 2.77 -1.71
N SER A 331 14.56 3.71 -1.26
CA SER A 331 15.67 3.46 -0.34
C SER A 331 15.21 2.85 0.99
N SER A 332 14.00 3.18 1.46
CA SER A 332 13.41 2.56 2.66
C SER A 332 13.17 1.06 2.48
N SER A 333 12.61 0.65 1.33
CA SER A 333 12.38 -0.75 1.00
C SER A 333 13.69 -1.52 0.82
N GLU A 334 14.69 -0.92 0.17
CA GLU A 334 16.02 -1.52 0.05
C GLU A 334 16.66 -1.80 1.43
N ARG A 335 16.56 -0.83 2.35
CA ARG A 335 17.06 -1.00 3.73
C ARG A 335 16.40 -2.17 4.45
N VAL A 336 15.10 -2.42 4.21
CA VAL A 336 14.40 -3.57 4.79
C VAL A 336 14.99 -4.89 4.27
N TYR A 337 15.16 -5.05 2.95
CA TYR A 337 15.74 -6.27 2.38
C TYR A 337 17.18 -6.53 2.85
N ARG A 338 18.01 -5.47 2.89
CA ARG A 338 19.38 -5.56 3.42
C ARG A 338 19.36 -6.01 4.89
N LYS A 339 18.47 -5.43 5.70
CA LYS A 339 18.31 -5.77 7.11
C LYS A 339 17.90 -7.24 7.29
N GLU A 340 16.94 -7.74 6.52
CA GLU A 340 16.49 -9.14 6.65
C GLU A 340 17.58 -10.15 6.21
N LEU A 341 18.36 -9.85 5.15
CA LEU A 341 19.51 -10.73 4.82
C LEU A 341 20.55 -10.73 5.94
N LYS A 342 20.88 -9.55 6.50
CA LYS A 342 21.80 -9.44 7.63
C LYS A 342 21.32 -10.23 8.85
N ARG A 343 20.03 -10.13 9.19
CA ARG A 343 19.40 -10.92 10.26
C ARG A 343 19.49 -12.42 9.98
N CYS A 344 19.27 -12.83 8.73
CA CYS A 344 19.42 -14.22 8.30
C CYS A 344 20.84 -14.74 8.53
N LEU A 345 21.85 -13.98 8.10
CA LEU A 345 23.25 -14.33 8.30
C LEU A 345 23.61 -14.40 9.80
N CYS A 346 23.19 -13.40 10.58
CA CYS A 346 23.40 -13.37 12.03
C CYS A 346 22.81 -14.60 12.72
N PHE A 347 21.57 -14.96 12.39
CA PHE A 347 20.87 -16.12 12.92
C PHE A 347 21.69 -17.41 12.76
N TRP A 348 22.10 -17.72 11.53
CA TRP A 348 22.84 -18.95 11.25
C TRP A 348 24.26 -18.95 11.81
N LEU A 349 24.95 -17.82 11.74
CA LEU A 349 26.33 -17.71 12.22
C LEU A 349 26.42 -17.72 13.76
N ARG A 350 25.43 -17.16 14.47
CA ARG A 350 25.33 -17.32 15.93
C ARG A 350 25.05 -18.76 16.31
N LEU A 351 24.10 -19.41 15.65
CA LEU A 351 23.81 -20.83 15.88
C LEU A 351 25.03 -21.73 15.66
N LEU A 352 25.88 -21.41 14.68
CA LEU A 352 27.13 -22.13 14.43
C LEU A 352 28.08 -22.13 15.64
N GLN A 353 28.02 -21.10 16.50
CA GLN A 353 28.92 -20.98 17.65
C GLN A 353 28.54 -21.88 18.82
N PHE A 354 27.34 -22.48 18.80
CA PHE A 354 26.88 -23.34 19.88
C PHE A 354 27.21 -24.81 19.62
N PRO A 355 27.38 -25.63 20.69
CA PRO A 355 27.56 -27.07 20.54
C PRO A 355 26.40 -27.71 19.76
N PRO A 356 26.64 -28.76 18.96
CA PRO A 356 25.60 -29.40 18.14
C PRO A 356 24.38 -29.87 18.94
N ARG A 357 24.57 -30.24 20.22
CA ARG A 357 23.49 -30.63 21.14
C ARG A 357 22.58 -29.43 21.45
N THR A 358 23.15 -28.30 21.81
CA THR A 358 22.42 -27.05 22.07
C THR A 358 21.69 -26.57 20.82
N VAL A 359 22.34 -26.60 19.66
CA VAL A 359 21.70 -26.25 18.39
C VAL A 359 20.48 -27.13 18.10
N LYS A 360 20.59 -28.45 18.33
CA LYS A 360 19.46 -29.37 18.14
C LYS A 360 18.29 -29.04 19.07
N VAL A 361 18.58 -28.62 20.30
CA VAL A 361 17.55 -28.20 21.27
C VAL A 361 16.89 -26.88 20.85
N ILE A 362 17.66 -25.93 20.31
CA ILE A 362 17.13 -24.63 19.88
C ILE A 362 16.27 -24.78 18.62
N LEU A 363 16.77 -25.50 17.61
CA LEU A 363 16.10 -25.64 16.31
C LEU A 363 15.03 -26.74 16.29
N GLY A 364 15.00 -27.63 17.29
CA GLY A 364 14.28 -28.91 17.23
C GLY A 364 14.93 -29.96 16.31
N GLN A 365 15.93 -29.56 15.51
CA GLN A 365 16.62 -30.39 14.53
C GLN A 365 18.11 -30.06 14.41
N SER A 366 18.89 -30.99 13.85
CA SER A 366 20.32 -30.76 13.63
C SER A 366 20.57 -30.00 12.34
N LEU A 367 21.51 -29.04 12.36
CA LEU A 367 22.12 -28.48 11.14
C LEU A 367 22.67 -29.60 10.25
N ARG A 368 22.37 -29.52 8.95
CA ARG A 368 22.90 -30.46 7.95
C ARG A 368 24.42 -30.31 7.84
N ARG A 369 25.09 -31.38 7.39
CA ARG A 369 26.55 -31.38 7.21
C ARG A 369 26.99 -30.33 6.19
N SER A 370 26.28 -30.21 5.08
CA SER A 370 26.52 -29.21 4.04
C SER A 370 26.34 -27.78 4.57
N GLN A 371 25.22 -27.50 5.25
CA GLN A 371 24.94 -26.20 5.87
C GLN A 371 26.05 -25.80 6.84
N ARG A 372 26.41 -26.70 7.76
CA ARG A 372 27.49 -26.46 8.71
C ARG A 372 28.82 -26.21 8.00
N GLN A 373 29.12 -26.96 6.95
CA GLN A 373 30.37 -26.80 6.20
C GLN A 373 30.46 -25.41 5.56
N GLU A 374 29.42 -24.93 4.88
CA GLU A 374 29.45 -23.60 4.25
C GLU A 374 29.49 -22.47 5.29
N LEU A 375 28.73 -22.60 6.38
CA LEU A 375 28.77 -21.65 7.49
C LEU A 375 30.16 -21.61 8.15
N THR A 376 30.79 -22.76 8.38
CA THR A 376 32.16 -22.83 8.91
C THR A 376 33.17 -22.23 7.95
N ARG A 377 33.03 -22.47 6.64
CA ARG A 377 33.92 -21.86 5.63
C ARG A 377 33.86 -20.34 5.68
N LEU A 378 32.66 -19.75 5.72
CA LEU A 378 32.52 -18.31 5.89
C LEU A 378 33.14 -17.84 7.20
N TRP A 379 32.80 -18.49 8.32
CA TRP A 379 33.19 -18.02 9.66
C TRP A 379 34.68 -18.10 9.97
N ALA A 380 35.35 -19.13 9.45
CA ALA A 380 36.76 -19.43 9.73
C ALA A 380 37.72 -18.79 8.72
N ASP A 381 37.23 -18.02 7.76
CA ASP A 381 38.07 -17.44 6.71
C ASP A 381 39.02 -16.35 7.27
N PRO A 382 40.30 -16.33 6.86
CA PRO A 382 41.24 -15.30 7.26
C PRO A 382 40.88 -13.88 6.78
N ALA A 383 39.98 -13.71 5.80
CA ALA A 383 39.52 -12.40 5.35
C ALA A 383 38.91 -11.54 6.49
N TRP A 384 38.53 -12.15 7.61
CA TRP A 384 37.97 -11.48 8.79
C TRP A 384 39.01 -11.12 9.86
N SER A 385 40.29 -11.48 9.69
CA SER A 385 41.34 -11.05 10.62
C SER A 385 41.58 -9.56 10.45
N VAL A 386 41.18 -8.79 11.46
CA VAL A 386 41.37 -7.34 11.49
C VAL A 386 42.85 -7.03 11.66
N ASP A 387 43.44 -6.30 10.71
CA ASP A 387 44.63 -5.48 10.98
C ASP A 387 44.25 -4.47 12.06
N GLN A 388 44.75 -4.67 13.27
CA GLN A 388 44.41 -3.87 14.46
C GLN A 388 44.71 -2.36 14.30
N ASP A 389 45.44 -1.95 13.26
CA ASP A 389 45.84 -0.57 13.01
C ASP A 389 44.75 0.35 12.43
N THR A 390 43.63 -0.18 11.91
CA THR A 390 42.55 0.67 11.33
C THR A 390 41.45 1.07 12.32
N LEU A 391 41.46 0.54 13.56
CA LEU A 391 40.45 0.86 14.57
C LEU A 391 40.74 2.11 15.42
N LEU A 392 41.88 2.78 15.20
CA LEU A 392 42.26 3.99 15.94
C LEU A 392 42.12 5.30 15.14
N THR A 393 41.75 5.24 13.86
CA THR A 393 41.71 6.42 12.98
C THR A 393 40.32 6.85 12.54
N ASP A 394 39.27 6.06 12.81
CA ASP A 394 37.88 6.38 12.42
C ASP A 394 36.94 6.52 13.62
N ALA A 395 37.43 7.18 14.67
CA ALA A 395 36.64 7.66 15.80
C ALA A 395 35.74 8.84 15.40
N SER A 396 34.96 8.69 14.33
CA SER A 396 33.90 9.59 13.91
C SER A 396 32.77 8.80 13.22
N ILE A 397 32.30 7.76 13.89
CA ILE A 397 30.94 7.24 13.64
C ILE A 397 29.99 8.15 14.43
N PRO A 398 29.06 8.88 13.78
CA PRO A 398 28.05 9.63 14.50
C PRO A 398 27.20 8.64 15.30
N CYS A 399 27.16 8.87 16.60
CA CYS A 399 26.17 8.31 17.50
C CYS A 399 24.80 8.83 17.02
N ASP A 400 24.08 8.05 16.23
CA ASP A 400 22.68 8.35 15.98
C ASP A 400 21.90 8.03 17.25
N GLU A 401 21.12 9.01 17.66
CA GLU A 401 20.53 9.14 18.98
C GLU A 401 19.57 7.99 19.29
N SER A 402 19.46 7.71 20.58
CA SER A 402 18.31 7.05 21.17
C SER A 402 17.02 7.72 20.71
N VAL A 403 16.30 7.08 19.79
CA VAL A 403 14.88 7.34 19.57
C VAL A 403 14.07 6.14 20.05
N SER A 404 13.13 6.50 20.90
CA SER A 404 12.28 5.68 21.73
C SER A 404 11.55 4.57 20.99
N ASP A 405 11.45 3.46 21.71
CA ASP A 405 10.49 2.40 21.53
C ASP A 405 9.06 2.98 21.44
N GLU A 406 8.45 2.93 20.26
CA GLU A 406 7.01 2.99 20.06
C GLU A 406 6.66 1.88 19.08
N SER A 407 6.39 0.70 19.65
CA SER A 407 5.66 -0.37 19.00
C SER A 407 4.22 0.08 18.74
N SER A 408 3.85 0.26 17.48
CA SER A 408 2.49 0.05 16.95
C SER A 408 2.53 0.20 15.43
N ASP A 409 2.42 -0.91 14.73
CA ASP A 409 1.38 -1.17 13.74
C ASP A 409 1.81 -2.37 12.89
N GLU A 410 1.24 -3.53 13.24
CA GLU A 410 1.09 -4.65 12.34
C GLU A 410 0.07 -4.25 11.28
N ASP A 411 0.52 -3.94 10.06
CA ASP A 411 -0.31 -4.04 8.86
C ASP A 411 0.42 -4.97 7.89
N GLN A 412 0.02 -6.24 7.95
CA GLN A 412 0.27 -7.22 6.91
C GLN A 412 -0.60 -6.87 5.70
N ASP A 413 -0.08 -6.09 4.78
CA ASP A 413 -0.61 -6.04 3.42
C ASP A 413 0.03 -7.18 2.62
N GLU A 414 -0.66 -8.32 2.58
CA GLU A 414 -0.46 -9.34 1.56
C GLU A 414 -0.81 -8.72 0.19
N ASP A 415 0.19 -8.16 -0.49
CA ASP A 415 0.11 -7.87 -1.93
C ASP A 415 0.20 -9.20 -2.69
N GLU A 416 -0.88 -9.98 -2.64
CA GLU A 416 -1.13 -11.04 -3.62
C GLU A 416 -1.34 -10.37 -4.98
N GLY A 417 -0.23 -10.18 -5.70
CA GLY A 417 -0.21 -9.80 -7.10
C GLY A 417 -0.92 -10.87 -7.94
N GLN A 418 -2.25 -10.77 -8.03
CA GLN A 418 -3.04 -11.38 -9.08
C GLN A 418 -2.69 -10.65 -10.38
N GLN A 419 -1.64 -11.11 -11.06
CA GLN A 419 -1.48 -10.86 -12.48
C GLN A 419 -2.60 -11.63 -13.19
N SER A 420 -3.71 -10.94 -13.44
CA SER A 420 -4.70 -11.39 -14.40
C SER A 420 -4.03 -11.43 -15.78
N GLU A 421 -3.76 -12.64 -16.23
CA GLU A 421 -3.63 -12.96 -17.64
C GLU A 421 -4.98 -12.65 -18.33
N ASP A 422 -4.92 -12.24 -19.60
CA ASP A 422 -6.04 -11.93 -20.52
C ASP A 422 -6.60 -10.50 -20.52
N ASP A 423 -6.11 -9.65 -21.43
CA ASP A 423 -6.91 -9.30 -22.61
C ASP A 423 -6.00 -8.81 -23.77
N CYS A 424 -6.35 -9.30 -24.95
CA CYS A 424 -5.67 -9.17 -26.20
C CYS A 424 -6.27 -7.97 -26.94
N THR A 425 -5.56 -6.84 -27.02
CA THR A 425 -5.87 -5.81 -28.01
C THR A 425 -4.73 -5.68 -29.00
N GLU A 426 -4.90 -6.44 -30.08
CA GLU A 426 -4.41 -6.20 -31.42
C GLU A 426 -4.34 -4.70 -31.75
N TRP A 427 -3.12 -4.19 -31.90
CA TRP A 427 -2.87 -2.97 -32.65
C TRP A 427 -1.83 -3.28 -33.71
N SER A 428 -2.34 -3.69 -34.87
CA SER A 428 -1.62 -3.62 -36.13
C SER A 428 -1.20 -2.18 -36.38
N ARG A 429 0.09 -1.90 -36.26
CA ARG A 429 0.71 -0.79 -36.98
C ARG A 429 2.11 -1.19 -37.42
N GLU A 430 2.15 -1.57 -38.68
CA GLU A 430 3.36 -1.69 -39.48
C GLU A 430 4.13 -0.36 -39.40
N GLU A 431 5.40 -0.41 -38.99
CA GLU A 431 6.36 0.57 -39.47
C GLU A 431 7.71 -0.10 -39.66
N SER A 432 8.16 0.06 -40.88
CA SER A 432 9.27 -0.58 -41.59
C SER A 432 10.61 -0.51 -40.86
N LEU A 433 11.29 -1.65 -40.85
CA LEU A 433 12.74 -1.75 -40.70
C LEU A 433 13.41 -0.96 -41.82
N ASP A 434 14.16 0.08 -41.48
CA ASP A 434 15.21 0.61 -42.35
C ASP A 434 16.56 0.47 -41.64
N TYR A 435 17.37 -0.44 -42.18
CA TYR A 435 18.77 -0.61 -41.86
C TYR A 435 19.54 0.48 -42.61
N SER A 436 20.01 1.50 -41.89
CA SER A 436 21.02 2.42 -42.42
C SER A 436 22.30 2.32 -41.61
N ASP A 437 23.28 1.67 -42.23
CA ASP A 437 24.68 1.61 -41.85
C ASP A 437 25.27 3.03 -41.85
N GLY A 438 25.80 3.43 -40.69
CA GLY A 438 26.30 4.77 -40.42
C GLY A 438 27.49 4.72 -39.48
N TYR A 439 28.55 4.04 -39.90
CA TYR A 439 29.87 4.08 -39.29
C TYR A 439 30.37 5.54 -39.18
N SER A 440 30.20 6.13 -38.00
CA SER A 440 31.00 7.30 -37.58
C SER A 440 31.75 6.95 -36.31
N SER A 441 33.02 6.60 -36.54
CA SER A 441 34.05 6.48 -35.52
C SER A 441 34.25 7.80 -34.79
N THR A 442 33.64 7.96 -33.62
CA THR A 442 34.18 8.77 -32.55
C THR A 442 34.72 7.83 -31.48
N ARG A 443 36.02 7.57 -31.58
CA ARG A 443 36.84 6.96 -30.54
C ARG A 443 36.75 7.80 -29.27
N ASN A 444 35.76 7.54 -28.43
CA ASN A 444 35.90 7.68 -26.99
C ASN A 444 36.14 6.28 -26.47
N SER A 445 37.40 5.87 -26.47
CA SER A 445 37.84 4.70 -25.70
C SER A 445 37.29 4.85 -24.28
N PRO A 446 36.48 3.89 -23.77
CA PRO A 446 36.32 3.78 -22.34
C PRO A 446 37.72 3.46 -21.83
N THR A 447 38.32 4.40 -21.13
CA THR A 447 39.38 4.09 -20.18
C THR A 447 38.94 2.84 -19.41
N PRO A 448 39.79 1.81 -19.26
CA PRO A 448 39.45 0.67 -18.43
C PRO A 448 39.18 1.23 -17.04
N HIS A 449 37.91 1.34 -16.68
CA HIS A 449 37.51 1.67 -15.34
C HIS A 449 38.12 0.59 -14.47
N THR A 450 39.07 1.05 -13.66
CA THR A 450 39.62 0.45 -12.45
C THR A 450 38.98 -0.91 -12.18
N THR A 451 39.73 -1.99 -12.42
CA THR A 451 39.45 -3.31 -11.87
C THR A 451 38.92 -3.10 -10.46
N THR A 452 37.63 -3.30 -10.24
CA THR A 452 37.02 -3.18 -8.91
C THR A 452 37.91 -4.00 -7.99
N ALA A 453 38.54 -3.33 -7.02
CA ALA A 453 39.42 -4.00 -6.07
C ALA A 453 38.69 -5.25 -5.58
N ALA A 454 39.33 -6.41 -5.68
CA ALA A 454 38.74 -7.64 -5.17
C ALA A 454 38.36 -7.38 -3.71
N ASP A 455 37.13 -7.68 -3.33
CA ASP A 455 36.65 -7.65 -1.95
C ASP A 455 36.38 -9.09 -1.54
N PRO A 456 37.42 -9.83 -1.09
CA PRO A 456 37.29 -11.24 -0.77
C PRO A 456 36.23 -11.48 0.31
N ALA A 457 36.08 -10.54 1.25
CA ALA A 457 35.07 -10.61 2.30
C ALA A 457 33.65 -10.55 1.73
N ALA A 458 33.37 -9.63 0.80
CA ALA A 458 32.07 -9.57 0.13
C ALA A 458 31.81 -10.82 -0.75
N ASP A 459 32.85 -11.36 -1.40
CA ASP A 459 32.75 -12.57 -2.23
C ASP A 459 32.40 -13.82 -1.41
N LEU A 460 32.94 -13.93 -0.18
CA LEU A 460 32.58 -15.00 0.75
C LEU A 460 31.11 -14.92 1.17
N VAL A 461 30.60 -13.72 1.45
CA VAL A 461 29.17 -13.52 1.75
C VAL A 461 28.31 -13.89 0.54
N LEU A 462 28.71 -13.47 -0.67
CA LEU A 462 28.00 -13.82 -1.91
C LEU A 462 27.95 -15.34 -2.12
N ARG A 463 29.05 -16.05 -1.86
CA ARG A 463 29.10 -17.51 -1.97
C ARG A 463 28.10 -18.18 -1.03
N LEU A 464 28.02 -17.74 0.23
CA LEU A 464 27.03 -18.28 1.16
C LEU A 464 25.60 -17.95 0.72
N ALA A 465 25.34 -16.72 0.26
CA ALA A 465 24.03 -16.33 -0.24
C ALA A 465 23.61 -17.19 -1.44
N TYR A 466 24.53 -17.44 -2.38
CA TYR A 466 24.30 -18.34 -3.51
C TYR A 466 23.95 -19.75 -3.04
N TYR A 467 24.76 -20.32 -2.12
CA TYR A 467 24.49 -21.62 -1.52
C TYR A 467 23.08 -21.70 -0.92
N MET A 468 22.67 -20.69 -0.16
CA MET A 468 21.35 -20.65 0.47
C MET A 468 20.22 -20.60 -0.56
N THR A 469 20.39 -19.89 -1.68
CA THR A 469 19.39 -19.83 -2.76
C THR A 469 19.33 -21.07 -3.63
N THR A 470 20.43 -21.81 -3.73
CA THR A 470 20.54 -23.05 -4.53
C THR A 470 20.61 -24.30 -3.65
N GLU A 471 20.15 -24.22 -2.40
CA GLU A 471 20.27 -25.31 -1.45
C GLU A 471 19.35 -26.47 -1.82
N ASP A 472 19.91 -27.69 -1.87
CA ASP A 472 19.13 -28.89 -2.18
C ASP A 472 18.04 -29.16 -1.12
N LEU A 473 16.84 -29.46 -1.61
CA LEU A 473 15.72 -29.86 -0.77
C LEU A 473 15.95 -31.29 -0.25
N ALA A 474 16.06 -31.46 1.07
CA ALA A 474 16.04 -32.79 1.66
C ALA A 474 14.62 -33.38 1.57
N ASP A 475 14.52 -34.60 1.06
CA ASP A 475 13.26 -35.35 0.90
C ASP A 475 12.18 -34.57 0.12
N GLY A 476 12.59 -33.68 -0.79
CA GLY A 476 11.68 -32.81 -1.56
C GLY A 476 10.97 -31.75 -0.72
N ARG A 477 11.39 -31.52 0.53
CA ARG A 477 10.76 -30.57 1.45
C ARG A 477 11.51 -29.25 1.48
N SER A 478 10.82 -28.18 1.09
CA SER A 478 11.32 -26.79 1.19
C SER A 478 11.73 -26.41 2.61
N SER A 479 11.06 -26.96 3.61
CA SER A 479 11.32 -26.77 5.05
C SER A 479 12.74 -27.18 5.50
N SER A 480 13.52 -27.86 4.65
CA SER A 480 14.88 -28.28 4.97
C SER A 480 15.94 -27.19 4.74
N THR A 481 15.60 -26.14 3.98
CA THR A 481 16.55 -25.10 3.60
C THR A 481 16.69 -24.01 4.67
N MET A 482 17.85 -23.37 4.69
CA MET A 482 18.17 -22.29 5.61
C MET A 482 17.27 -21.06 5.40
N LEU A 483 16.93 -20.73 4.15
CA LEU A 483 16.06 -19.58 3.86
C LEU A 483 14.62 -19.82 4.33
N VAL A 484 14.07 -21.01 4.08
CA VAL A 484 12.69 -21.33 4.49
C VAL A 484 12.57 -21.47 6.01
N PHE A 485 13.59 -22.01 6.67
CA PHE A 485 13.60 -22.04 8.13
C PHE A 485 13.66 -20.61 8.69
N PHE A 486 14.54 -19.75 8.15
CA PHE A 486 14.65 -18.36 8.61
C PHE A 486 13.37 -17.55 8.35
N SER A 487 12.71 -17.73 7.20
CA SER A 487 11.43 -17.06 6.93
C SER A 487 10.38 -17.41 7.98
N ALA A 488 10.35 -18.67 8.43
CA ALA A 488 9.45 -19.11 9.51
C ALA A 488 9.77 -18.46 10.85
N VAL A 489 11.05 -18.26 11.18
CA VAL A 489 11.47 -17.56 12.42
C VAL A 489 11.02 -16.09 12.41
N ARG A 490 11.05 -15.44 11.24
CA ARG A 490 10.74 -14.01 11.10
C ARG A 490 9.28 -13.72 10.77
N GLY A 491 8.49 -14.73 10.41
CA GLY A 491 7.10 -14.55 9.98
C GLY A 491 6.98 -13.85 8.63
N LEU A 492 7.88 -14.17 7.68
CA LEU A 492 7.97 -13.55 6.34
C LEU A 492 7.16 -14.26 5.25
#